data_AF-A0AAW4XPA2-F1
#
_entry.id   AF-A0AAW4XPA2-F1
#
_cell.length_a   1.000
_cell.length_b   1.000
_cell.length_c   1.000
_cell.angle_alpha   90.00
_cell.angle_beta   90.00
_cell.angle_gamma   90.00
#
_symmetry.space_group_name_H-M   'P 1'
#
loop_
_entity.id
_entity.type
_entity.pdbx_description
1 polymer ?
#
loop_
_entity_poly.entity_id
_entity_poly.type
_entity_poly.pdbx_seq_one_letter_code
_entity_poly.pdbx_strand_id
1 'polypeptide(L)'
;MARQPSVFVRTLTMEEGRRLQKISRTAKDPIKLRRAIVVLMSAQGQTVKDITSLMQVSDDYVRDVIHAFNEYGFEALHPKWNGGRPKTIDEQTREKICLIARTSP
;
A
#
# COMPACT_ATOMS: atom_id res chain seq x y z
N MET A 1 -11.07 28.36 -11.99
CA MET A 1 -10.28 27.21 -12.47
C MET A 1 -9.28 26.84 -11.38
N ALA A 2 -9.50 25.75 -10.65
CA ALA A 2 -8.55 25.30 -9.65
C ALA A 2 -7.34 24.67 -10.36
N ARG A 3 -6.19 25.35 -10.29
CA ARG A 3 -4.91 24.77 -10.72
C ARG A 3 -4.59 23.64 -9.74
N GLN A 4 -4.85 22.39 -10.14
CA GLN A 4 -4.53 21.27 -9.27
C GLN A 4 -3.01 21.13 -9.18
N PRO A 5 -2.43 21.04 -7.96
CA PRO A 5 -1.02 20.73 -7.82
C PRO A 5 -0.81 19.31 -8.35
N SER A 6 -0.09 19.22 -9.47
CA SER A 6 0.32 17.95 -10.04
C SER A 6 1.42 17.37 -9.14
N VAL A 7 1.01 16.55 -8.17
CA VAL A 7 1.95 15.81 -7.32
C VAL A 7 2.58 14.72 -8.19
N PHE A 8 3.90 14.77 -8.35
CA PHE A 8 4.67 13.77 -9.07
C PHE A 8 5.70 13.14 -8.13
N VAL A 9 6.14 11.95 -8.50
CA VAL A 9 7.28 11.33 -7.82
C VAL A 9 8.55 12.12 -8.10
N ARG A 10 9.46 12.18 -7.13
CA ARG A 10 10.78 12.80 -7.27
C ARG A 10 11.54 12.14 -8.43
N THR A 11 12.51 12.86 -8.98
CA THR A 11 13.41 12.29 -9.99
C THR A 11 14.02 10.98 -9.49
N LEU A 12 13.86 9.94 -10.31
CA LEU A 12 14.38 8.61 -10.04
C LEU A 12 15.72 8.44 -10.74
N THR A 13 16.67 7.78 -10.09
CA THR A 13 17.88 7.34 -10.78
C THR A 13 17.55 6.16 -11.72
N MET A 14 18.44 5.89 -12.67
CA MET A 14 18.30 4.74 -13.56
C MET A 14 18.22 3.41 -12.78
N GLU A 15 18.97 3.30 -11.68
CA GLU A 15 18.95 2.12 -10.81
C GLU A 15 17.61 1.97 -10.08
N GLU A 16 17.07 3.07 -9.56
CA GLU A 16 15.75 3.08 -8.93
C GLU A 16 14.65 2.70 -9.92
N GLY A 17 14.70 3.25 -11.15
CA GLY A 17 13.79 2.90 -12.23
C GLY A 17 13.84 1.41 -12.59
N ARG A 18 15.04 0.84 -12.74
CA ARG A 18 15.22 -0.61 -12.99
C ARG A 18 14.68 -1.45 -11.83
N ARG A 19 14.91 -1.03 -10.58
CA ARG A 19 14.39 -1.72 -9.40
C ARG A 19 12.87 -1.70 -9.35
N LEU A 20 12.23 -0.56 -9.66
CA LEU A 20 10.77 -0.46 -9.76
C LEU A 20 10.20 -1.36 -10.85
N GLN A 21 10.80 -1.38 -12.04
CA GLN A 21 10.38 -2.29 -13.12
C GLN A 21 10.54 -3.76 -12.75
N LYS A 22 11.58 -4.11 -11.98
CA LYS A 22 11.74 -5.48 -11.47
C LYS A 22 10.60 -5.81 -10.50
N ILE A 23 10.32 -4.93 -9.54
CA ILE A 23 9.24 -5.11 -8.57
C ILE A 23 7.89 -5.25 -9.27
N SER A 24 7.60 -4.42 -10.27
CA SER A 24 6.32 -4.49 -11.00
C SER A 24 6.12 -5.79 -11.79
N ARG A 25 7.19 -6.55 -12.04
CA ARG A 25 7.13 -7.85 -12.72
C ARG A 25 7.18 -9.05 -11.77
N THR A 26 7.81 -8.92 -10.60
CA THR A 26 8.10 -10.06 -9.71
C THR A 26 7.44 -10.00 -8.34
N ALA A 27 6.81 -8.88 -7.96
CA ALA A 27 6.18 -8.75 -6.65
C ALA A 27 4.99 -9.72 -6.50
N LYS A 28 5.05 -10.57 -5.46
CA LYS A 28 3.95 -11.46 -5.07
C LYS A 28 2.88 -10.74 -4.23
N ASP A 29 3.29 -9.71 -3.50
CA ASP A 29 2.38 -8.93 -2.67
C ASP A 29 1.61 -7.91 -3.54
N PRO A 30 0.26 -7.94 -3.52
CA PRO A 30 -0.54 -7.11 -4.40
C PRO A 30 -0.48 -5.62 -4.04
N ILE A 31 -0.26 -5.26 -2.77
CA ILE A 31 -0.14 -3.87 -2.33
C ILE A 31 1.18 -3.31 -2.84
N LYS A 32 2.27 -4.06 -2.66
CA LYS A 32 3.60 -3.68 -3.16
C LYS A 32 3.61 -3.54 -4.68
N LEU A 33 2.96 -4.46 -5.39
CA LEU A 33 2.80 -4.40 -6.84
C LEU A 33 2.07 -3.12 -7.27
N ARG A 34 0.87 -2.86 -6.72
CA ARG A 34 0.07 -1.67 -7.06
C ARG A 34 0.83 -0.37 -6.79
N ARG A 35 1.47 -0.25 -5.62
CA ARG A 35 2.24 0.94 -5.26
C ARG A 35 3.42 1.17 -6.21
N ALA A 36 4.12 0.10 -6.61
CA ALA A 36 5.22 0.21 -7.56
C ALA A 36 4.75 0.67 -8.95
N ILE A 37 3.58 0.20 -9.40
CA ILE A 37 3.00 0.62 -10.68
C ILE A 37 2.62 2.11 -10.64
N VAL A 38 1.99 2.59 -9.56
CA VAL A 38 1.67 4.02 -9.38
C VAL A 38 2.92 4.89 -9.48
N VAL A 39 3.98 4.52 -8.75
CA VAL A 39 5.25 5.24 -8.77
C VAL A 39 5.87 5.24 -10.18
N LEU A 40 5.85 4.10 -10.87
CA LEU A 40 6.40 3.99 -12.21
C LEU A 40 5.63 4.87 -13.23
N MET A 41 4.30 4.88 -13.18
CA MET A 41 3.49 5.71 -14.06
C MET A 41 3.67 7.20 -13.77
N SER A 42 3.75 7.59 -12.49
CA SER A 42 4.04 8.97 -12.10
C SER A 42 5.42 9.41 -12.59
N ALA A 43 6.44 8.56 -12.48
CA ALA A 43 7.78 8.83 -13.01
C ALA A 43 7.83 8.97 -14.54
N GLN A 44 6.88 8.35 -15.25
CA GLN A 44 6.70 8.49 -16.70
C GLN A 44 5.90 9.74 -17.09
N GLY A 45 5.50 10.57 -16.12
CA GLY A 45 4.76 11.81 -16.36
C GLY A 45 3.25 11.64 -16.47
N GLN A 46 2.70 10.47 -16.16
CA GLN A 46 1.25 10.27 -16.11
C GLN A 46 0.65 11.09 -14.96
N THR A 47 -0.44 11.81 -15.22
CA THR A 47 -1.09 12.61 -14.18
C THR A 47 -1.82 11.70 -13.19
N VAL A 48 -2.12 12.22 -12.00
CA VAL A 48 -2.95 11.50 -11.00
C VAL A 48 -4.26 11.01 -11.62
N LYS A 49 -4.91 11.83 -12.45
CA LYS A 49 -6.17 11.49 -13.12
C LYS A 49 -6.02 10.35 -14.13
N ASP A 50 -4.93 10.33 -14.88
CA ASP A 50 -4.66 9.24 -15.84
C ASP A 50 -4.43 7.92 -15.08
N ILE A 51 -3.66 7.98 -13.99
CA ILE A 51 -3.38 6.83 -13.13
C ILE A 51 -4.67 6.28 -12.50
N THR A 52 -5.55 7.14 -11.99
CA THR A 52 -6.82 6.70 -11.38
C THR A 52 -7.76 6.09 -12.40
N SER A 53 -7.84 6.65 -13.60
CA SER A 53 -8.62 6.07 -14.71
C SER A 53 -8.08 4.70 -15.14
N LEU A 54 -6.76 4.53 -15.22
CA LEU A 54 -6.14 3.28 -15.67
C LEU A 54 -6.20 2.19 -14.60
N MET A 55 -5.96 2.53 -13.33
CA MET A 55 -5.87 1.55 -12.24
C MET A 55 -7.18 1.35 -11.48
N GLN A 56 -8.21 2.17 -11.73
CA GLN A 56 -9.49 2.14 -11.02
C GLN A 56 -9.30 2.26 -9.48
N VAL A 57 -8.50 3.25 -9.08
CA VAL A 57 -8.19 3.58 -7.67
C VAL A 57 -8.57 5.04 -7.38
N SER A 58 -8.65 5.41 -6.10
CA SER A 58 -8.93 6.79 -5.72
C SER A 58 -7.75 7.73 -5.96
N ASP A 59 -8.07 8.99 -6.26
CA ASP A 59 -7.11 10.09 -6.39
C ASP A 59 -6.24 10.24 -5.12
N ASP A 60 -6.83 10.12 -3.93
CA ASP A 60 -6.12 10.24 -2.65
C ASP A 60 -5.13 9.09 -2.44
N TYR A 61 -5.51 7.86 -2.82
CA TYR A 61 -4.58 6.73 -2.77
C TYR A 61 -3.32 6.98 -3.62
N VAL A 62 -3.50 7.52 -4.84
CA VAL A 62 -2.37 7.82 -5.73
C VAL A 62 -1.48 8.90 -5.12
N ARG A 63 -2.07 9.99 -4.59
CA ARG A 63 -1.32 11.06 -3.91
C ARG A 63 -0.56 10.53 -2.71
N ASP A 64 -1.20 9.73 -1.86
CA ASP A 64 -0.58 9.14 -0.67
C ASP A 64 0.62 8.26 -1.04
N VAL A 65 0.51 7.46 -2.10
CA VAL A 65 1.62 6.63 -2.56
C VAL A 65 2.77 7.47 -3.08
N ILE A 66 2.49 8.53 -3.85
CA ILE A 66 3.53 9.43 -4.37
C ILE A 66 4.22 10.18 -3.22
N HIS A 67 3.45 10.72 -2.27
CA HIS A 67 4.00 11.39 -1.10
C HIS A 67 4.84 10.44 -0.24
N ALA A 68 4.31 9.26 0.07
CA ALA A 68 5.04 8.27 0.86
C ALA A 68 6.33 7.83 0.16
N PHE A 69 6.32 7.63 -1.16
CA PHE A 69 7.53 7.27 -1.90
C PHE A 69 8.54 8.42 -1.94
N ASN A 70 8.09 9.67 -2.05
CA ASN A 70 8.98 10.83 -2.02
C ASN A 70 9.66 11.00 -0.66
N GLU A 71 8.96 10.68 0.44
CA GLU A 71 9.47 10.80 1.80
C GLU A 71 10.32 9.59 2.23
N TYR A 72 9.87 8.37 1.95
CA TYR A 72 10.45 7.12 2.48
C TYR A 72 11.09 6.21 1.41
N GLY A 73 10.98 6.56 0.12
CA GLY A 73 11.52 5.75 -0.98
C GLY A 73 10.87 4.36 -1.07
N PHE A 74 11.70 3.34 -1.30
CA PHE A 74 11.22 1.96 -1.51
C PHE A 74 10.50 1.35 -0.31
N GLU A 75 10.77 1.83 0.91
CA GLU A 75 10.07 1.37 2.11
C GLU A 75 8.56 1.68 2.06
N ALA A 76 8.18 2.76 1.36
CA ALA A 76 6.77 3.11 1.14
C ALA A 76 6.00 2.06 0.32
N LEU A 77 6.71 1.23 -0.46
CA LEU A 77 6.08 0.18 -1.27
C LEU A 77 5.62 -1.00 -0.41
N HIS A 78 6.18 -1.16 0.79
CA HIS A 78 5.85 -2.30 1.63
C HIS A 78 4.52 -2.08 2.36
N PRO A 79 3.63 -3.09 2.39
CA PRO A 79 2.44 -3.02 3.23
C PRO A 79 2.85 -2.92 4.70
N LYS A 80 2.29 -1.95 5.41
CA LYS A 80 2.38 -1.88 6.87
C LYS A 80 1.28 -2.77 7.42
N TRP A 81 1.59 -4.04 7.62
CA TRP A 81 0.70 -4.97 8.32
C TRP A 81 0.69 -4.60 9.80
N ASN A 82 -0.18 -3.66 10.17
CA ASN A 82 -0.48 -3.45 11.56
C ASN A 82 -1.34 -4.63 12.00
N GLY A 83 -0.82 -5.45 12.92
CA GLY A 83 -1.64 -6.42 13.63
C GLY A 83 -2.86 -5.69 14.17
N GLY A 84 -4.05 -6.24 13.94
CA GLY A 84 -5.29 -5.64 14.40
C GLY A 84 -5.28 -5.41 15.91
N ARG A 85 -6.38 -4.85 16.45
CA ARG A 85 -6.51 -4.65 17.90
C ARG A 85 -6.06 -5.91 18.64
N PRO A 86 -5.13 -5.78 19.62
CA PRO A 86 -4.66 -6.93 20.40
C PRO A 86 -5.83 -7.74 20.93
N LYS A 87 -5.71 -9.07 20.93
CA LYS A 87 -6.76 -9.96 21.43
C LYS A 87 -7.10 -9.55 22.88
N THR A 88 -8.38 -9.28 23.13
CA THR A 88 -8.85 -8.93 24.48
C THR A 88 -9.06 -10.16 25.36
N ILE A 89 -9.31 -11.31 24.74
CA ILE A 89 -9.47 -12.60 25.42
C ILE A 89 -8.16 -13.36 25.29
N ASP A 90 -7.56 -13.68 26.43
CA ASP A 90 -6.40 -14.55 26.52
C ASP A 90 -6.81 -16.03 26.38
N GLU A 91 -5.83 -16.89 26.13
CA GLU A 91 -6.10 -18.31 25.83
C GLU A 91 -6.74 -19.04 27.04
N GLN A 92 -6.39 -18.68 28.28
CA GLN A 92 -6.98 -19.33 29.46
C GLN A 92 -8.45 -18.94 29.61
N THR A 93 -8.79 -17.68 29.35
CA THR A 93 -10.19 -17.24 29.35
C THR A 93 -10.98 -17.92 28.22
N ARG A 94 -10.37 -18.09 27.04
CA ARG A 94 -10.97 -18.84 25.92
C ARG A 94 -11.25 -20.29 26.30
N GLU A 95 -10.29 -20.99 26.91
CA GLU A 95 -10.46 -22.38 27.36
C GLU A 95 -11.59 -22.53 28.39
N LYS A 96 -11.65 -21.61 29.37
CA LYS A 96 -12.74 -21.56 30.35
C LYS A 96 -14.11 -21.36 29.70
N ILE A 97 -14.22 -20.42 28.75
CA ILE A 97 -15.47 -20.20 28.00
C ILE A 97 -15.86 -21.47 27.24
N CYS A 98 -14.91 -22.12 26.57
CA CYS A 98 -15.16 -23.36 25.84
C CYS A 98 -15.59 -24.52 26.76
N LEU A 99 -15.02 -24.62 27.96
CA LEU A 99 -15.40 -25.63 28.96
C LEU A 99 -16.85 -25.40 29.46
N ILE A 100 -17.19 -24.15 29.81
CA ILE A 100 -18.54 -23.78 30.24
C ILE A 100 -19.54 -24.11 29.13
N ALA A 101 -19.26 -23.71 27.90
CA ALA A 101 -20.15 -23.91 26.76
C ALA A 101 -20.38 -25.40 26.39
N ARG A 102 -19.49 -26.31 26.81
CA ARG A 102 -19.58 -27.76 26.55
C ARG A 102 -20.23 -28.54 27.69
N THR A 103 -20.48 -27.90 28.83
CA THR A 103 -21.10 -28.57 29.98
C THR A 103 -22.61 -28.63 29.77
N SER A 104 -23.20 -29.83 29.87
CA SER A 104 -24.66 -30.02 29.79
C SER A 104 -25.35 -29.33 30.98
N PRO A 105 -26.55 -28.75 30.79
CA PRO A 105 -27.28 -28.00 31.82
C PRO A 105 -27.68 -28.84 33.03
#